data_AF-A0A1G4RBG5-F1
#
_entry.id   AF-A0A1G4RBG5-F1
#
_cell.length_a   1.000
_cell.length_b   1.000
_cell.length_c   1.000
_cell.angle_alpha   90.00
_cell.angle_beta   90.00
_cell.angle_gamma   90.00
#
_symmetry.space_group_name_H-M   'P 1'
#
loop_
_entity.id
_entity.type
_entity.pdbx_description
1 polymer ?
#
loop_
_entity_poly.entity_id
_entity_poly.type
_entity_poly.pdbx_seq_one_letter_code
_entity_poly.pdbx_strand_id
1 'polypeptide(L)'
;MARLANEADPARYVRRFVLMPAWFLAGAGVLVLAISVPLAFCEVRAFEVFTAEDYYVSPLLPWETPRFRPWASAVSVEIGCNHYQAKGGPVNRMIYAVTFRDGTVASPAYAPPVGGSWLDGMEIIDATLRSAGVRFVPQAVMSVHAYHPRCIAALRHDFSNDDFRRLQRVLRLPE
;
A
#
# COMPACT_ATOMS: atom_id res chain seq x y z
N MET A 1 -48.79 8.08 -9.80
CA MET A 1 -49.04 7.76 -11.23
C MET A 1 -50.48 8.04 -11.70
N ALA A 2 -51.50 8.01 -10.83
CA ALA A 2 -52.91 8.24 -11.20
C ALA A 2 -53.26 9.64 -11.78
N ARG A 3 -52.37 10.65 -11.67
CA ARG A 3 -52.61 12.03 -12.12
C ARG A 3 -52.25 12.32 -13.59
N LEU A 4 -51.58 11.39 -14.28
CA LEU A 4 -51.07 11.59 -15.65
C LEU A 4 -51.88 10.85 -16.72
N ALA A 5 -52.78 9.95 -16.33
CA ALA A 5 -53.61 9.18 -17.25
C ALA A 5 -54.70 10.01 -17.95
N ASN A 6 -55.05 11.18 -17.38
CA ASN A 6 -56.10 12.08 -17.90
C ASN A 6 -55.54 13.39 -18.50
N GLU A 7 -54.21 13.49 -18.70
CA GLU A 7 -53.59 14.72 -19.23
C GLU A 7 -53.65 14.69 -20.77
N ALA A 8 -54.63 15.39 -21.35
CA ALA A 8 -54.89 15.42 -22.80
C ALA A 8 -53.98 16.39 -23.61
N ASP A 9 -53.15 17.16 -22.92
CA ASP A 9 -52.18 18.09 -23.54
C ASP A 9 -50.82 17.39 -23.72
N PRO A 10 -50.46 16.98 -24.95
CA PRO A 10 -49.24 16.22 -25.22
C PRO A 10 -47.96 16.99 -24.85
N ALA A 11 -47.95 18.32 -24.97
CA ALA A 11 -46.78 19.12 -24.60
C ALA A 11 -46.53 19.09 -23.08
N ARG A 12 -47.62 19.13 -22.30
CA ARG A 12 -47.56 19.08 -20.83
C ARG A 12 -47.21 17.68 -20.31
N TYR A 13 -47.69 16.63 -20.98
CA TYR A 13 -47.31 15.24 -20.71
C TYR A 13 -45.82 14.99 -20.98
N VAL A 14 -45.29 15.35 -22.15
CA VAL A 14 -43.86 15.19 -22.49
C VAL A 14 -42.97 15.95 -21.51
N ARG A 15 -43.35 17.18 -21.13
CA ARG A 15 -42.59 17.98 -20.16
C ARG A 15 -42.52 17.36 -18.76
N ARG A 16 -43.60 16.74 -18.29
CA ARG A 16 -43.66 16.14 -16.94
C ARG A 16 -43.16 14.70 -16.90
N PHE A 17 -43.41 13.91 -17.93
CA PHE A 17 -43.12 12.47 -17.93
C PHE A 17 -41.73 12.16 -18.46
N VAL A 18 -41.21 12.96 -19.40
CA VAL A 18 -39.92 12.71 -20.05
C VAL A 18 -38.87 13.71 -19.58
N LEU A 19 -39.17 15.01 -19.67
CA LEU A 19 -38.16 16.04 -19.37
C LEU A 19 -37.84 16.15 -17.87
N MET A 20 -38.85 16.12 -16.97
CA MET A 20 -38.59 16.21 -15.52
C MET A 20 -37.70 15.06 -14.98
N PRO A 21 -37.99 13.77 -15.26
CA PRO A 21 -37.12 12.67 -14.84
C PRO A 21 -35.75 12.71 -15.53
N ALA A 22 -35.69 13.09 -16.81
CA ALA A 22 -34.42 13.23 -17.52
C ALA A 22 -33.53 14.33 -16.90
N TRP A 23 -34.08 15.48 -16.53
CA TRP A 23 -33.35 16.54 -15.82
C TRP A 23 -32.88 16.09 -14.43
N PHE A 24 -33.71 15.36 -13.69
CA PHE A 24 -33.33 14.81 -12.39
C PHE A 24 -32.18 13.80 -12.52
N LEU A 25 -32.28 12.86 -13.47
CA LEU A 25 -31.24 11.87 -13.74
C LEU A 25 -29.95 12.50 -14.27
N ALA A 26 -30.05 13.52 -15.14
CA ALA A 26 -28.90 14.29 -15.60
C ALA A 26 -28.24 15.04 -14.45
N GLY A 27 -29.02 15.68 -13.57
CA GLY A 27 -28.51 16.34 -12.36
C GLY A 27 -27.84 15.36 -11.40
N ALA A 28 -28.44 14.19 -11.17
CA ALA A 28 -27.83 13.13 -10.37
C ALA A 28 -26.54 12.60 -11.00
N GLY A 29 -26.50 12.42 -12.32
CA GLY A 29 -25.32 12.03 -13.07
C GLY A 29 -24.18 13.04 -12.93
N VAL A 30 -24.47 14.34 -13.09
CA VAL A 30 -23.50 15.42 -12.88
C VAL A 30 -22.98 15.43 -11.43
N LEU A 31 -23.87 15.23 -10.45
CA LEU A 31 -23.47 15.18 -9.04
C LEU A 31 -22.54 13.99 -8.75
N VAL A 32 -22.88 12.80 -9.24
CA VAL A 32 -22.03 11.61 -9.12
C VAL A 32 -20.67 11.86 -9.77
N LEU A 33 -20.65 12.46 -10.96
CA LEU A 33 -19.41 12.76 -11.66
C LEU A 33 -18.57 13.79 -10.90
N ALA A 34 -19.20 14.86 -10.38
CA ALA A 34 -18.57 15.89 -9.56
C ALA A 34 -18.00 15.37 -8.24
N ILE A 35 -18.54 14.29 -7.67
CA ILE A 35 -18.00 13.63 -6.46
C ILE A 35 -16.92 12.60 -6.82
N SER A 36 -17.12 11.85 -7.91
CA SER A 36 -16.21 10.78 -8.33
C SER A 36 -14.84 11.31 -8.79
N VAL A 37 -14.81 12.44 -9.50
CA VAL A 37 -13.56 13.00 -10.03
C VAL A 37 -12.60 13.42 -8.91
N PRO A 38 -13.01 14.19 -7.87
CA PRO A 38 -12.15 14.48 -6.72
C PRO A 38 -11.69 13.22 -5.99
N LEU A 39 -12.56 12.22 -5.81
CA LEU A 39 -12.20 10.98 -5.12
C LEU A 39 -11.16 10.18 -5.91
N ALA A 40 -11.37 9.97 -7.20
CA ALA A 40 -10.40 9.31 -8.08
C ALA A 40 -9.07 10.09 -8.11
N PHE A 41 -9.12 11.42 -8.10
CA PHE A 41 -7.92 12.25 -8.03
C PHE A 41 -7.16 12.09 -6.71
N CYS A 42 -7.87 12.00 -5.57
CA CYS A 42 -7.25 11.70 -4.29
C CYS A 42 -6.59 10.31 -4.29
N GLU A 43 -7.25 9.28 -4.82
CA GLU A 43 -6.68 7.93 -4.92
C GLU A 43 -5.40 7.91 -5.77
N VAL A 44 -5.38 8.59 -6.91
CA VAL A 44 -4.18 8.67 -7.76
C VAL A 44 -3.05 9.47 -7.10
N ARG A 45 -3.38 10.38 -6.17
CA ARG A 45 -2.39 11.14 -5.39
C ARG A 45 -1.84 10.40 -4.19
N ALA A 46 -2.57 9.45 -3.63
CA ALA A 46 -2.11 8.68 -2.47
C ALA A 46 -1.14 7.58 -2.93
N PHE A 47 0.15 7.77 -2.66
CA PHE A 47 1.14 6.75 -2.99
C PHE A 47 2.35 6.81 -2.05
N GLU A 48 2.99 5.67 -1.91
CA GLU A 48 4.24 5.52 -1.18
C GLU A 48 5.34 5.10 -2.16
N VAL A 49 6.51 5.73 -2.07
CA VAL A 49 7.69 5.39 -2.87
C VAL A 49 8.86 5.12 -1.95
N PHE A 50 9.58 4.05 -2.27
CA PHE A 50 10.82 3.68 -1.62
C PHE A 50 11.95 3.92 -2.62
N THR A 51 12.90 4.78 -2.26
CA THR A 51 14.11 5.03 -3.06
C THR A 51 15.33 4.49 -2.32
N ALA A 52 16.49 4.57 -2.97
CA ALA A 52 17.76 4.20 -2.36
C ALA A 52 18.11 5.03 -1.11
N GLU A 53 17.65 6.29 -1.07
CA GLU A 53 18.06 7.29 -0.07
C GLU A 53 16.94 7.60 0.92
N ASP A 54 15.69 7.40 0.52
CA ASP A 54 14.53 7.88 1.26
C ASP A 54 13.24 7.06 1.05
N TYR A 55 12.28 7.43 1.88
CA TYR A 55 10.90 7.02 1.83
C TYR A 55 10.02 8.26 1.64
N TYR A 56 9.17 8.23 0.63
CA TYR A 56 8.28 9.32 0.27
C TYR A 56 6.82 8.87 0.39
N VAL A 57 6.01 9.67 1.09
CA VAL A 57 4.57 9.47 1.22
C VAL A 57 3.83 10.68 0.67
N SER A 58 3.06 10.45 -0.39
CA SER A 58 2.10 11.41 -0.90
C SER A 58 0.75 11.17 -0.20
N PRO A 59 0.20 12.16 0.52
CA PRO A 59 -1.04 12.00 1.26
C PRO A 59 -2.25 11.95 0.32
N LEU A 60 -3.34 11.36 0.82
CA LEU A 60 -4.63 11.28 0.11
C LEU A 60 -5.21 12.68 -0.15
N LEU A 61 -5.09 13.56 0.84
CA LEU A 61 -5.71 14.87 0.81
C LEU A 61 -4.76 15.92 0.23
N PRO A 62 -5.18 16.73 -0.76
CA PRO A 62 -4.29 17.62 -1.50
C PRO A 62 -3.76 18.82 -0.68
N TRP A 63 -4.32 19.07 0.49
CA TRP A 63 -3.86 20.11 1.42
C TRP A 63 -2.86 19.60 2.48
N GLU A 64 -2.66 18.28 2.55
CA GLU A 64 -1.59 17.71 3.38
C GLU A 64 -0.26 17.79 2.63
N THR A 65 0.81 18.08 3.34
CA THR A 65 2.15 18.14 2.75
C THR A 65 2.70 16.72 2.57
N PRO A 66 3.33 16.42 1.41
CA PRO A 66 4.09 15.20 1.24
C PRO A 66 5.14 15.04 2.33
N ARG A 67 5.30 13.81 2.81
CA ARG A 67 6.27 13.49 3.87
C ARG A 67 7.46 12.79 3.25
N PHE A 68 8.61 13.38 3.46
CA PHE A 68 9.90 12.85 3.05
C PHE A 68 10.66 12.34 4.27
N ARG A 69 11.19 11.12 4.19
CA ARG A 69 11.94 10.49 5.27
C ARG A 69 13.24 9.91 4.74
N PRO A 70 14.38 10.56 4.97
CA PRO A 70 15.65 9.94 4.63
C PRO A 70 15.86 8.70 5.48
N TRP A 71 16.39 7.62 4.91
CA TRP A 71 16.67 6.40 5.65
C TRP A 71 17.58 6.64 6.87
N ALA A 72 18.48 7.61 6.76
CA ALA A 72 19.35 8.03 7.85
C ALA A 72 18.63 8.58 9.09
N SER A 73 17.35 8.95 8.97
CA SER A 73 16.52 9.38 10.10
C SER A 73 15.80 8.23 10.82
N ALA A 74 15.91 7.00 10.31
CA ALA A 74 15.34 5.82 10.95
C ALA A 74 16.03 5.52 12.30
N VAL A 75 15.28 4.91 13.21
CA VAL A 75 15.75 4.54 14.55
C VAL A 75 16.01 3.05 14.64
N SER A 76 15.12 2.25 14.04
CA SER A 76 15.27 0.81 14.02
C SER A 76 14.65 0.19 12.78
N VAL A 77 15.12 -1.01 12.45
CA VAL A 77 14.51 -1.89 11.47
C VAL A 77 14.14 -3.19 12.16
N GLU A 78 12.86 -3.53 12.14
CA GLU A 78 12.41 -4.88 12.49
C GLU A 78 12.52 -5.78 11.27
N ILE A 79 13.13 -6.95 11.47
CA ILE A 79 13.40 -7.94 10.42
C ILE A 79 12.89 -9.32 10.83
N GLY A 80 12.58 -10.15 9.84
CA GLY A 80 12.19 -11.53 10.08
C GLY A 80 11.44 -12.21 8.94
N CYS A 81 10.96 -13.41 9.23
CA CYS A 81 10.08 -14.22 8.39
C CYS A 81 9.11 -14.98 9.30
N ASN A 82 7.82 -14.69 9.20
CA ASN A 82 6.78 -15.31 10.00
C ASN A 82 5.88 -16.26 9.18
N HIS A 83 5.37 -17.31 9.83
CA HIS A 83 4.37 -18.22 9.28
C HIS A 83 3.16 -18.27 10.22
N TYR A 84 1.96 -17.98 9.72
CA TYR A 84 0.74 -18.03 10.54
C TYR A 84 -0.45 -18.57 9.74
N GLN A 85 -1.47 -19.04 10.45
CA GLN A 85 -2.73 -19.49 9.86
C GLN A 85 -3.69 -18.33 9.70
N ALA A 86 -4.16 -18.07 8.48
CA ALA A 86 -5.23 -17.12 8.18
C ALA A 86 -6.48 -17.87 7.69
N LYS A 87 -7.63 -17.18 7.62
CA LYS A 87 -8.89 -17.76 7.13
C LYS A 87 -8.81 -18.35 5.71
N GLY A 88 -7.80 -17.95 4.91
CA GLY A 88 -7.53 -18.47 3.57
C GLY A 88 -6.41 -19.51 3.49
N GLY A 89 -5.91 -20.01 4.62
CA GLY A 89 -4.80 -20.96 4.69
C GLY A 89 -3.52 -20.39 5.32
N PRO A 90 -2.42 -21.15 5.30
CA PRO A 90 -1.15 -20.70 5.84
C PRO A 90 -0.57 -19.55 5.02
N VAL A 91 -0.06 -18.53 5.71
CA VAL A 91 0.58 -17.36 5.10
C VAL A 91 2.01 -17.26 5.61
N ASN A 92 2.95 -17.08 4.68
CA ASN A 92 4.35 -16.74 4.98
C ASN A 92 4.54 -15.25 4.76
N ARG A 93 5.21 -14.58 5.70
CA ARG A 93 5.40 -13.14 5.68
C ARG A 93 6.84 -12.77 6.03
N MET A 94 7.64 -12.37 5.03
CA MET A 94 8.81 -11.52 5.20
C MET A 94 8.46 -10.26 6.00
N ILE A 95 9.36 -9.88 6.90
CA ILE A 95 9.27 -8.68 7.72
C ILE A 95 10.50 -7.85 7.45
N TYR A 96 10.29 -6.63 6.98
CA TYR A 96 11.27 -5.56 6.92
C TYR A 96 10.47 -4.29 7.20
N ALA A 97 10.55 -3.79 8.43
CA ALA A 97 9.77 -2.64 8.88
C ALA A 97 10.70 -1.60 9.50
N VAL A 98 10.79 -0.45 8.84
CA VAL A 98 11.66 0.67 9.20
C VAL A 98 10.86 1.65 10.05
N THR A 99 11.29 1.85 11.30
CA THR A 99 10.66 2.79 12.25
C THR A 99 11.47 4.07 12.32
N PHE A 100 10.80 5.19 12.07
CA PHE A 100 11.38 6.55 12.15
C PHE A 100 11.17 7.18 13.52
N ARG A 101 11.92 8.27 13.80
CA ARG A 101 11.89 8.98 15.10
C ARG A 101 10.52 9.48 15.53
N ASP A 102 9.65 9.81 14.57
CA ASP A 102 8.29 10.28 14.86
C ASP A 102 7.25 9.16 14.96
N GLY A 103 7.70 7.91 15.01
CA GLY A 103 6.85 6.72 15.16
C GLY A 103 6.26 6.19 13.85
N THR A 104 6.52 6.83 12.71
CA THR A 104 6.10 6.28 11.41
C THR A 104 6.83 4.97 11.12
N VAL A 105 6.11 3.99 10.59
CA VAL A 105 6.65 2.70 10.19
C VAL A 105 6.44 2.51 8.69
N ALA A 106 7.53 2.23 7.97
CA ALA A 106 7.51 1.96 6.54
C ALA A 106 7.91 0.50 6.29
N SER A 107 7.19 -0.24 5.43
CA SER A 107 7.49 -1.66 5.19
C SER A 107 7.75 -1.95 3.71
N PRO A 108 9.02 -1.87 3.25
CA PRO A 108 9.37 -2.12 1.85
C PRO A 108 9.36 -3.62 1.48
N ALA A 109 9.07 -4.52 2.44
CA ALA A 109 9.12 -5.98 2.27
C ALA A 109 8.31 -6.52 1.07
N TYR A 110 7.25 -5.82 0.68
CA TYR A 110 6.34 -6.20 -0.42
C TYR A 110 6.13 -5.07 -1.42
N ALA A 111 6.96 -4.03 -1.37
CA ALA A 111 6.87 -2.94 -2.31
C ALA A 111 7.23 -3.47 -3.72
N PRO A 112 6.35 -3.33 -4.72
CA PRO A 112 6.70 -3.75 -6.08
C PRO A 112 7.87 -2.91 -6.60
N PRO A 113 8.88 -3.51 -7.25
CA PRO A 113 9.99 -2.75 -7.82
C PRO A 113 9.51 -1.94 -9.02
N VAL A 114 9.96 -0.69 -9.12
CA VAL A 114 9.73 0.16 -10.31
C VAL A 114 10.59 -0.33 -11.49
N GLY A 115 11.73 -0.96 -11.21
CA GLY A 115 12.60 -1.61 -12.19
C GLY A 115 13.63 -2.50 -11.52
N GLY A 116 14.19 -3.46 -12.27
CA GLY A 116 15.17 -4.43 -11.74
C GLY A 116 14.57 -5.44 -10.75
N SER A 117 15.44 -6.11 -9.99
CA SER A 117 15.00 -7.01 -8.93
C SER A 117 14.64 -6.21 -7.67
N TRP A 118 13.54 -6.59 -7.02
CA TRP A 118 13.20 -6.07 -5.68
C TRP A 118 14.36 -6.23 -4.70
N LEU A 119 15.09 -7.34 -4.80
CA LEU A 119 16.21 -7.64 -3.90
C LEU A 119 17.39 -6.68 -4.09
N ASP A 120 17.65 -6.22 -5.32
CA ASP A 120 18.70 -5.24 -5.60
C ASP A 120 18.41 -3.91 -4.89
N GLY A 121 17.16 -3.44 -4.99
CA GLY A 121 16.71 -2.22 -4.31
C GLY A 121 16.79 -2.36 -2.78
N MET A 122 16.38 -3.52 -2.26
CA MET A 122 16.47 -3.79 -0.82
C MET A 122 17.89 -3.85 -0.30
N GLU A 123 18.85 -4.39 -1.05
CA GLU A 123 20.27 -4.39 -0.66
C GLU A 123 20.82 -2.96 -0.56
N ILE A 124 20.40 -2.06 -1.45
CA ILE A 124 20.78 -0.64 -1.40
C ILE A 124 20.18 0.03 -0.16
N ILE A 125 18.87 -0.13 0.07
CA ILE A 125 18.19 0.42 1.26
C ILE A 125 18.85 -0.12 2.54
N ASP A 126 19.13 -1.42 2.58
CA ASP A 126 19.79 -2.06 3.71
C ASP A 126 21.18 -1.48 3.98
N ALA A 127 21.98 -1.30 2.93
CA ALA A 127 23.30 -0.68 3.03
C ALA A 127 23.21 0.76 3.55
N THR A 128 22.27 1.56 3.04
CA THR A 128 22.02 2.93 3.51
C THR A 128 21.66 2.94 5.01
N LEU A 129 20.70 2.12 5.44
CA LEU A 129 20.28 2.01 6.84
C LEU A 129 21.44 1.56 7.76
N ARG A 130 22.25 0.60 7.32
CA ARG A 130 23.45 0.17 8.04
C ARG A 130 24.49 1.28 8.16
N SER A 131 24.75 1.99 7.06
CA SER A 131 25.73 3.09 7.04
C SER A 131 25.34 4.24 7.96
N ALA A 132 24.04 4.47 8.14
CA ALA A 132 23.50 5.46 9.05
C ALA A 132 23.46 5.00 10.53
N GLY A 133 23.89 3.76 10.83
CA GLY A 133 23.93 3.22 12.18
C GLY A 133 22.55 2.85 12.75
N VAL A 134 21.57 2.58 11.88
CA VAL A 134 20.22 2.18 12.30
C VAL A 134 20.26 0.81 12.98
N ARG A 135 19.51 0.64 14.07
CA ARG A 135 19.49 -0.61 14.84
C ARG A 135 18.59 -1.66 14.18
N PHE A 136 19.15 -2.81 13.82
CA PHE A 136 18.39 -3.95 13.33
C PHE A 136 18.00 -4.87 14.49
N VAL A 137 16.71 -5.21 14.59
CA VAL A 137 16.18 -6.08 15.64
C VAL A 137 15.27 -7.17 15.04
N PRO A 138 15.35 -8.42 15.50
CA PRO A 138 14.35 -9.43 15.15
C PRO A 138 12.96 -8.97 15.60
N GLN A 139 11.92 -9.21 14.80
CA GLN A 139 10.55 -8.89 15.19
C GLN A 139 10.19 -9.58 16.52
N ALA A 140 9.73 -8.80 17.51
CA ALA A 140 9.55 -9.26 18.89
C ALA A 140 8.07 -9.41 19.33
N VAL A 141 7.11 -9.47 18.40
CA VAL A 141 5.69 -9.60 18.76
C VAL A 141 5.46 -10.92 19.50
N MET A 142 4.80 -10.86 20.67
CA MET A 142 4.75 -11.89 21.74
C MET A 142 4.26 -13.30 21.33
N SER A 143 3.76 -13.50 20.12
CA SER A 143 3.28 -14.79 19.59
C SER A 143 4.01 -15.24 18.31
N VAL A 144 5.06 -14.52 17.89
CA VAL A 144 5.69 -14.69 16.59
C VAL A 144 7.16 -15.05 16.76
N HIS A 145 7.55 -16.21 16.22
CA HIS A 145 8.97 -16.48 15.99
C HIS A 145 9.44 -15.56 14.86
N ALA A 146 10.36 -14.64 15.16
CA ALA A 146 10.96 -13.74 14.19
C ALA A 146 11.53 -14.47 12.95
N TYR A 147 11.92 -15.74 13.13
CA TYR A 147 12.53 -16.59 12.11
C TYR A 147 11.84 -17.96 12.07
N HIS A 148 10.59 -18.02 11.64
CA HIS A 148 9.83 -19.26 11.62
C HIS A 148 10.39 -20.24 10.54
N PRO A 149 10.76 -21.49 10.87
CA PRO A 149 11.42 -22.40 9.93
C PRO A 149 10.63 -22.65 8.64
N ARG A 150 9.30 -22.80 8.73
CA ARG A 150 8.42 -22.94 7.56
C ARG A 150 8.44 -21.73 6.62
N CYS A 151 8.56 -20.52 7.18
CA CYS A 151 8.64 -19.30 6.38
C CYS A 151 9.97 -19.25 5.63
N ILE A 152 11.07 -19.56 6.32
CA ILE A 152 12.41 -19.61 5.72
C ILE A 152 12.48 -20.68 4.62
N ALA A 153 11.90 -21.86 4.84
CA ALA A 153 11.84 -22.92 3.85
C ALA A 153 11.04 -22.50 2.60
N ALA A 154 9.93 -21.77 2.79
CA ALA A 154 9.16 -21.22 1.68
C ALA A 154 9.97 -20.18 0.89
N LEU A 155 10.63 -19.23 1.57
CA LEU A 155 11.51 -18.27 0.90
C LEU A 155 12.64 -18.96 0.13
N ARG A 156 13.23 -20.03 0.68
CA ARG A 156 14.28 -20.80 -0.01
C ARG A 156 13.77 -21.45 -1.30
N HIS A 157 12.48 -21.76 -1.37
CA HIS A 157 11.85 -22.30 -2.58
C HIS A 157 11.50 -21.19 -3.59
N ASP A 158 11.12 -20.00 -3.11
CA ASP A 158 10.69 -18.88 -3.96
C ASP A 158 11.86 -18.13 -4.63
N PHE A 159 13.07 -18.25 -4.06
CA PHE A 159 14.28 -17.59 -4.55
C PHE A 159 15.31 -18.59 -5.09
N SER A 160 16.12 -18.16 -6.05
CA SER A 160 17.30 -18.92 -6.47
C SER A 160 18.28 -19.12 -5.29
N ASN A 161 19.18 -20.10 -5.36
CA ASN A 161 20.15 -20.33 -4.28
C ASN A 161 21.00 -19.07 -3.98
N ASP A 162 21.39 -18.32 -5.00
CA ASP A 162 22.19 -17.11 -4.84
C ASP A 162 21.36 -15.95 -4.30
N ASP A 163 20.13 -15.76 -4.80
CA ASP A 163 19.23 -14.72 -4.28
C ASP A 163 18.76 -15.02 -2.86
N PHE A 164 18.58 -16.30 -2.49
CA PHE A 164 18.25 -16.67 -1.12
C PHE A 164 19.40 -16.31 -0.16
N ARG A 165 20.66 -16.54 -0.54
CA ARG A 165 21.81 -16.11 0.29
C ARG A 165 21.86 -14.59 0.44
N ARG A 166 21.55 -13.85 -0.63
CA ARG A 166 21.43 -12.38 -0.60
C ARG A 166 20.30 -11.94 0.33
N LEU A 167 19.12 -12.55 0.21
CA LEU A 167 17.97 -12.33 1.06
C LEU A 167 18.26 -12.64 2.54
N GLN A 168 18.99 -13.73 2.83
CA GLN A 168 19.41 -14.07 4.20
C GLN A 168 20.23 -12.94 4.83
N ARG A 169 21.10 -12.27 4.06
CA ARG A 169 21.86 -11.10 4.56
C ARG A 169 20.96 -9.90 4.84
N VAL A 170 20.03 -9.59 3.92
CA VAL A 170 19.08 -8.47 4.08
C VAL A 170 18.13 -8.71 5.27
N LEU A 171 17.64 -9.93 5.48
CA LEU A 171 16.72 -10.25 6.57
C LEU A 171 17.41 -10.73 7.85
N ARG A 172 18.75 -10.83 7.85
CA ARG A 172 19.58 -11.50 8.87
C ARG A 172 18.96 -12.83 9.35
N LEU A 173 18.51 -13.65 8.40
CA LEU A 173 17.98 -14.97 8.70
C LEU A 173 19.10 -15.89 9.21
N PRO A 174 18.80 -16.84 10.10
CA PRO A 174 19.75 -17.90 10.47
C PRO A 174 20.09 -18.79 9.27
N GLU A 175 21.28 -19.38 9.30
CA GLU A 175 21.78 -20.34 8.30
C GLU A 175 21.07 -21.70 8.34
#